data_AF-A0A958LUS6-F1
#
_entry.id   AF-A0A958LUS6-F1
#
_cell.length_a   1.000
_cell.length_b   1.000
_cell.length_c   1.000
_cell.angle_alpha   90.00
_cell.angle_beta   90.00
_cell.angle_gamma   90.00
#
_symmetry.space_group_name_H-M   'P 1'
#
loop_
_entity.id
_entity.type
_entity.pdbx_description
1 polymer ?
#
loop_
_entity_poly.entity_id
_entity_poly.type
_entity_poly.pdbx_seq_one_letter_code
_entity_poly.pdbx_strand_id
1 'polypeptide(L)'
;MKVISSKFNSRYRHWKDLLESRGLKQSDDFLIIGRKLVPEFLERHPEAISEVLLYDPEQRDELPLASAAQIYLVDKALFKQIDVFGTHHPIVVAKQNPMEKWESKSPASGLEVFSALGDPANLGALLRCCEAFAVKKLILLEESTHPFHPKCVRASAGSCYRVPIEWGPSIHQDLGTFHALDQSGESLSGFSWPENGRLLFGEEGKGLPDNKRNQSLLRIPMQDSLESLNAVSAASIALFHYRLQYPL
;
A
#
# COMPACT_ATOMS: atom_id res chain seq x y z
N MET A 1 2.59 -18.08 26.76
CA MET A 1 1.95 -18.27 25.43
C MET A 1 0.48 -18.61 25.65
N LYS A 2 -0.46 -17.96 24.93
CA LYS A 2 -1.91 -18.23 25.05
C LYS A 2 -2.36 -19.14 23.92
N VAL A 3 -3.18 -20.15 24.20
CA VAL A 3 -3.64 -21.11 23.19
C VAL A 3 -4.99 -20.67 22.62
N ILE A 4 -5.14 -20.70 21.29
CA ILE A 4 -6.37 -20.35 20.56
C ILE A 4 -6.77 -21.53 19.68
N SER A 5 -7.81 -22.24 20.08
CA SER A 5 -8.34 -23.43 19.37
C SER A 5 -9.80 -23.32 18.93
N SER A 6 -10.44 -22.16 19.17
CA SER A 6 -11.86 -21.95 18.85
C SER A 6 -12.05 -20.85 17.81
N LYS A 7 -12.81 -21.15 16.75
CA LYS A 7 -13.22 -20.19 15.72
C LYS A 7 -14.11 -19.05 16.25
N PHE A 8 -14.72 -19.22 17.43
CA PHE A 8 -15.57 -18.21 18.05
C PHE A 8 -14.79 -17.25 18.96
N ASN A 9 -13.51 -17.52 19.19
CA ASN A 9 -12.63 -16.66 19.96
C ASN A 9 -12.59 -15.25 19.34
N SER A 10 -12.68 -14.21 20.16
CA SER A 10 -12.72 -12.83 19.69
C SER A 10 -11.41 -12.40 19.01
N ARG A 11 -10.25 -12.83 19.51
CA ARG A 11 -8.95 -12.54 18.87
C ARG A 11 -8.80 -13.24 17.52
N TYR A 12 -9.24 -14.49 17.42
CA TYR A 12 -9.24 -15.18 16.14
C TYR A 12 -10.11 -14.48 15.09
N ARG A 13 -11.32 -14.07 15.49
CA ARG A 13 -12.22 -13.30 14.60
C ARG A 13 -11.59 -11.98 14.18
N HIS A 14 -10.98 -11.25 15.12
CA HIS A 14 -10.22 -10.03 14.83
C HIS A 14 -9.15 -10.26 13.76
N TRP A 15 -8.27 -11.25 13.93
CA TRP A 15 -7.24 -11.55 12.92
C TRP A 15 -7.82 -11.90 11.55
N LYS A 16 -8.97 -12.59 11.50
CA LYS A 16 -9.66 -12.84 10.22
C LYS A 16 -10.18 -11.55 9.59
N ASP A 17 -10.72 -10.63 10.39
CA ASP A 17 -11.24 -9.36 9.89
C ASP A 17 -10.11 -8.49 9.29
N LEU A 18 -8.88 -8.59 9.82
CA LEU A 18 -7.68 -7.92 9.26
C LEU A 18 -7.26 -8.42 7.87
N LEU A 19 -7.84 -9.52 7.38
CA LEU A 19 -7.59 -9.98 6.01
C LEU A 19 -8.35 -9.16 4.96
N GLU A 20 -9.34 -8.36 5.39
CA GLU A 20 -10.24 -7.63 4.52
C GLU A 20 -10.14 -6.12 4.78
N SER A 21 -10.25 -5.30 3.73
CA SER A 21 -10.17 -3.83 3.86
C SER A 21 -11.22 -3.25 4.82
N ARG A 22 -12.39 -3.88 4.96
CA ARG A 22 -13.43 -3.44 5.91
C ARG A 22 -13.00 -3.61 7.37
N GLY A 23 -12.32 -4.71 7.70
CA GLY A 23 -11.84 -4.95 9.06
C GLY A 23 -10.66 -4.05 9.39
N LEU A 24 -9.75 -3.85 8.43
CA LEU A 24 -8.62 -2.93 8.58
C LEU A 24 -9.05 -1.49 8.84
N LYS A 25 -10.12 -1.00 8.21
CA LYS A 25 -10.67 0.35 8.47
C LYS A 25 -11.21 0.53 9.91
N GLN A 26 -11.53 -0.55 10.60
CA GLN A 26 -12.09 -0.54 11.96
C GLN A 26 -11.05 -0.92 13.02
N SER A 27 -9.78 -1.04 12.64
CA SER A 27 -8.72 -1.51 13.51
C SER A 27 -7.44 -0.72 13.29
N ASP A 28 -6.70 -0.51 14.36
CA ASP A 28 -5.32 -0.02 14.29
C ASP A 28 -4.31 -1.16 14.09
N ASP A 29 -4.74 -2.40 13.91
CA ASP A 29 -3.86 -3.55 13.70
C ASP A 29 -3.82 -3.94 12.22
N PHE A 30 -2.75 -4.61 11.81
CA PHE A 30 -2.67 -5.30 10.53
C PHE A 30 -1.78 -6.54 10.61
N LEU A 31 -1.87 -7.39 9.59
CA LEU A 31 -1.13 -8.65 9.53
C LEU A 31 0.09 -8.57 8.62
N ILE A 32 1.19 -9.14 9.10
CA ILE A 32 2.43 -9.32 8.38
C ILE A 32 2.66 -10.82 8.21
N ILE A 33 2.60 -11.27 6.96
CA ILE A 33 2.63 -12.68 6.58
C ILE A 33 3.72 -12.88 5.54
N GLY A 34 4.81 -13.56 5.91
CA GLY A 34 5.89 -13.86 4.96
C GLY A 34 7.22 -14.21 5.62
N ARG A 35 7.89 -15.24 5.10
CA ARG A 35 9.18 -15.75 5.62
C ARG A 35 10.30 -14.70 5.68
N LYS A 36 10.34 -13.79 4.71
CA LYS A 36 11.32 -12.68 4.69
C LYS A 36 10.79 -11.42 5.37
N LEU A 37 9.51 -11.12 5.13
CA LEU A 37 8.90 -9.88 5.60
C LEU A 37 8.77 -9.82 7.12
N VAL A 38 8.43 -10.94 7.76
CA VAL A 38 8.28 -11.04 9.21
C VAL A 38 9.59 -10.72 9.96
N PRO A 39 10.73 -11.40 9.70
CA PRO A 39 11.97 -11.06 10.38
C PRO A 39 12.45 -9.64 10.08
N GLU A 40 12.33 -9.17 8.83
CA GLU A 40 12.71 -7.80 8.46
C GLU A 40 11.89 -6.74 9.22
N PHE A 41 10.58 -6.96 9.39
CA PHE A 41 9.73 -6.04 10.13
C PHE A 41 9.99 -6.10 11.64
N LEU A 42 10.23 -7.30 12.18
CA LEU A 42 10.63 -7.51 13.58
C LEU A 42 11.89 -6.73 13.94
N GLU A 43 12.87 -6.72 13.05
CA GLU A 43 14.14 -6.02 13.24
C GLU A 43 13.98 -4.50 13.14
N ARG A 44 13.20 -4.02 12.17
CA ARG A 44 13.09 -2.57 11.86
C ARG A 44 12.05 -1.81 12.67
N HIS A 45 10.98 -2.49 13.08
CA HIS A 45 9.83 -1.87 13.75
C HIS A 45 9.36 -2.68 14.98
N PRO A 46 10.26 -3.06 15.91
CA PRO A 46 9.91 -3.88 17.07
C PRO A 46 8.84 -3.25 17.97
N GLU A 47 8.75 -1.92 18.01
CA GLU A 47 7.79 -1.13 18.79
C GLU A 47 6.36 -1.21 18.26
N ALA A 48 6.19 -1.46 16.96
CA ALA A 48 4.87 -1.55 16.34
C ALA A 48 4.20 -2.91 16.63
N ILE A 49 4.94 -3.89 17.12
CA ILE A 49 4.51 -5.29 17.15
C ILE A 49 3.74 -5.58 18.44
N SER A 50 2.48 -5.96 18.28
CA SER A 50 1.57 -6.22 19.39
C SER A 50 1.44 -7.71 19.70
N GLU A 51 1.36 -8.55 18.66
CA GLU A 51 1.10 -9.99 18.80
C GLU A 51 1.91 -10.82 17.79
N VAL A 52 2.21 -12.06 18.18
CA VAL A 52 2.84 -13.06 17.31
C VAL A 52 2.01 -14.33 17.33
N LEU A 53 1.67 -14.83 16.15
CA LEU A 53 0.87 -16.03 15.96
C LEU A 53 1.77 -17.15 15.48
N LEU A 54 1.79 -18.24 16.24
CA LEU A 54 2.48 -19.49 15.93
C LEU A 54 1.44 -20.59 15.76
N TYR A 55 1.72 -21.62 14.96
CA TYR A 55 0.92 -22.86 14.99
C TYR A 55 1.71 -24.04 15.55
N ASP A 56 3.02 -23.89 15.67
CA ASP A 56 3.93 -24.86 16.25
C ASP A 56 4.83 -24.14 17.28
N PRO A 57 4.94 -24.62 18.53
CA PRO A 57 5.78 -23.99 19.54
C PRO A 57 7.24 -23.81 19.11
N GLU A 58 7.78 -24.72 18.28
CA GLU A 58 9.17 -24.68 17.81
C GLU A 58 9.46 -23.44 16.96
N GLN A 59 8.45 -22.87 16.29
CA GLN A 59 8.60 -21.64 15.50
C GLN A 59 8.98 -20.43 16.35
N ARG A 60 8.88 -20.51 17.68
CA ARG A 60 9.33 -19.44 18.57
C ARG A 60 10.83 -19.19 18.45
N ASP A 61 11.60 -20.25 18.25
CA ASP A 61 13.06 -20.18 18.24
C ASP A 61 13.60 -19.60 16.92
N GLU A 62 12.77 -19.58 15.87
CA GLU A 62 13.09 -18.97 14.57
C GLU A 62 13.01 -17.43 14.59
N LEU A 63 12.38 -16.85 15.61
CA LEU A 63 12.10 -15.41 15.63
C LEU A 63 13.09 -14.66 16.54
N PRO A 64 13.66 -13.53 16.08
CA PRO A 64 14.51 -12.65 16.88
C PRO A 64 13.68 -11.82 17.88
N LEU A 65 12.81 -12.48 18.66
CA LEU A 65 11.88 -11.82 19.58
C LEU A 65 12.58 -11.49 20.90
N ALA A 66 12.99 -10.23 21.03
CA ALA A 66 13.29 -9.55 22.30
C ALA A 66 12.08 -8.74 22.85
N SER A 67 10.96 -8.74 22.12
CA SER A 67 9.80 -7.85 22.34
C SER A 67 8.80 -8.36 23.39
N ALA A 68 8.09 -7.42 24.04
CA ALA A 68 6.94 -7.64 24.94
C ALA A 68 5.67 -8.17 24.23
N ALA A 69 5.75 -8.47 22.93
CA ALA A 69 4.63 -8.94 22.12
C ALA A 69 3.96 -10.18 22.74
N GLN A 70 2.63 -10.19 22.73
CA GLN A 70 1.86 -11.33 23.22
C GLN A 70 1.92 -12.47 22.20
N ILE A 71 2.47 -13.60 22.62
CA ILE A 71 2.57 -14.80 21.77
C ILE A 71 1.33 -15.68 21.94
N TYR A 72 0.73 -16.07 20.82
CA TYR A 72 -0.38 -17.01 20.72
C TYR A 72 0.03 -18.27 19.96
N LEU A 73 -0.33 -19.43 20.52
CA LEU A 73 -0.31 -20.70 19.82
C LEU A 73 -1.71 -20.97 19.27
N VAL A 74 -1.85 -20.95 17.96
CA VAL A 74 -3.12 -21.09 17.25
C VAL A 74 -3.23 -22.50 16.71
N ASP A 75 -4.41 -23.11 16.84
CA ASP A 75 -4.70 -24.40 16.22
C ASP A 75 -4.33 -24.40 14.72
N LYS A 76 -3.75 -25.50 14.22
CA LYS A 76 -3.20 -25.59 12.86
C LYS A 76 -4.26 -25.29 11.78
N ALA A 77 -5.50 -25.73 11.97
CA ALA A 77 -6.57 -25.50 11.00
C ALA A 77 -7.07 -24.05 11.03
N LEU A 78 -7.06 -23.41 12.20
CA LEU A 78 -7.37 -21.99 12.35
C LEU A 78 -6.27 -21.11 11.77
N PHE A 79 -5.00 -21.42 12.06
CA PHE A 79 -3.84 -20.68 11.56
C PHE A 79 -3.78 -20.68 10.03
N LYS A 80 -4.05 -21.82 9.39
CA LYS A 80 -4.08 -21.95 7.92
C LYS A 80 -5.07 -20.99 7.26
N GLN A 81 -6.13 -20.57 7.95
CA GLN A 81 -7.08 -19.58 7.42
C GLN A 81 -6.57 -18.14 7.52
N ILE A 82 -5.63 -17.85 8.42
CA ILE A 82 -5.00 -16.53 8.57
C ILE A 82 -3.78 -16.44 7.65
N ASP A 83 -3.02 -17.52 7.50
CA ASP A 83 -1.91 -17.65 6.55
C ASP A 83 -2.42 -17.79 5.11
N VAL A 84 -3.04 -16.74 4.59
CA VAL A 84 -3.63 -16.66 3.24
C VAL A 84 -2.64 -16.90 2.10
N PHE A 85 -1.34 -16.99 2.43
CA PHE A 85 -0.25 -17.22 1.52
C PHE A 85 0.39 -18.60 1.65
N GLY A 86 -0.04 -19.43 2.61
CA GLY A 86 0.52 -20.77 2.83
C GLY A 86 2.01 -20.74 3.13
N THR A 87 2.47 -19.73 3.88
CA THR A 87 3.89 -19.55 4.22
C THR A 87 4.40 -20.58 5.23
N HIS A 88 3.50 -21.08 6.08
CA HIS A 88 3.78 -21.94 7.22
C HIS A 88 4.83 -21.34 8.16
N HIS A 89 4.86 -20.01 8.24
CA HIS A 89 5.80 -19.24 9.05
C HIS A 89 5.01 -18.39 10.05
N PRO A 90 5.57 -18.02 11.21
CA PRO A 90 4.91 -17.10 12.13
C PRO A 90 4.31 -15.88 11.45
N ILE A 91 3.14 -15.47 11.93
CA ILE A 91 2.45 -14.25 11.51
C ILE A 91 2.62 -13.21 12.61
N VAL A 92 2.91 -11.97 12.22
CA VAL A 92 3.02 -10.85 13.14
C VAL A 92 1.78 -9.96 13.00
N VAL A 93 1.25 -9.53 14.14
CA VAL A 93 0.25 -8.47 14.22
C VAL A 93 0.97 -7.20 14.66
N ALA A 94 0.84 -6.14 13.87
CA ALA A 94 1.48 -4.85 14.14
C ALA A 94 0.46 -3.71 14.09
N LYS A 95 0.81 -2.59 14.72
CA LYS A 95 0.02 -1.36 14.70
C LYS A 95 0.22 -0.62 13.39
N GLN A 96 -0.86 -0.14 12.80
CA GLN A 96 -0.85 0.71 11.61
C GLN A 96 -0.25 2.08 11.97
N ASN A 97 0.44 2.70 11.01
CA ASN A 97 0.76 4.13 11.13
C ASN A 97 -0.52 4.96 10.97
N PRO A 98 -0.67 6.06 11.73
CA PRO A 98 -1.79 6.97 11.54
C PRO A 98 -1.74 7.56 10.13
N MET A 99 -2.88 7.57 9.45
CA MET A 99 -3.05 8.18 8.13
C MET A 99 -3.99 9.37 8.29
N GLU A 100 -3.45 10.57 8.09
CA GLU A 100 -4.23 11.80 8.17
C GLU A 100 -5.12 11.99 6.93
N LYS A 101 -6.09 12.90 7.02
CA LYS A 101 -6.87 13.30 5.86
C LYS A 101 -6.04 14.28 5.03
N TRP A 102 -6.02 14.07 3.72
CA TRP A 102 -5.41 15.01 2.79
C TRP A 102 -6.27 16.28 2.69
N GLU A 103 -5.62 17.44 2.71
CA GLU A 103 -6.26 18.73 2.55
C GLU A 103 -5.90 19.38 1.21
N SER A 104 -6.91 19.70 0.41
CA SER A 104 -6.71 20.22 -0.95
C SER A 104 -6.01 21.57 -1.05
N LYS A 105 -6.09 22.37 0.01
CA LYS A 105 -5.50 23.72 0.08
C LYS A 105 -4.01 23.72 0.45
N SER A 106 -3.49 22.60 0.94
CA SER A 106 -2.07 22.48 1.25
C SER A 106 -1.27 22.56 -0.05
N PRO A 107 -0.18 23.36 -0.12
CA PRO A 107 0.70 23.32 -1.28
C PRO A 107 1.35 21.93 -1.38
N ALA A 108 1.62 21.47 -2.61
CA ALA A 108 2.40 20.25 -2.80
C ALA A 108 3.82 20.44 -2.27
N SER A 109 4.41 19.38 -1.73
CA SER A 109 5.83 19.32 -1.37
C SER A 109 6.48 18.11 -2.05
N GLY A 110 7.51 18.34 -2.86
CA GLY A 110 8.05 17.34 -3.78
C GLY A 110 6.97 16.77 -4.70
N LEU A 111 7.17 15.53 -5.14
CA LEU A 111 6.16 14.79 -5.89
C LEU A 111 5.19 14.07 -4.94
N GLU A 112 3.91 14.41 -5.06
CA GLU A 112 2.79 13.70 -4.42
C GLU A 112 2.04 12.88 -5.46
N VAL A 113 1.50 11.72 -5.06
CA VAL A 113 0.81 10.81 -5.98
C VAL A 113 -0.58 10.53 -5.48
N PHE A 114 -1.60 10.71 -6.30
CA PHE A 114 -2.96 10.23 -6.04
C PHE A 114 -3.14 8.84 -6.62
N SER A 115 -3.74 7.95 -5.84
CA SER A 115 -4.07 6.58 -6.25
C SER A 115 -5.55 6.29 -6.03
N ALA A 116 -6.18 5.67 -7.03
CA ALA A 116 -7.50 5.05 -6.96
C ALA A 116 -7.44 3.51 -7.19
N LEU A 117 -6.31 2.88 -6.83
CA LEU A 117 -6.09 1.44 -7.06
C LEU A 117 -6.92 0.58 -6.09
N GLY A 118 -7.92 -0.10 -6.64
CA GLY A 118 -8.76 -1.05 -5.91
C GLY A 118 -8.10 -2.42 -5.68
N ASP A 119 -7.14 -2.83 -6.50
CA ASP A 119 -6.40 -4.07 -6.30
C ASP A 119 -5.23 -3.89 -5.31
N PRO A 120 -5.18 -4.66 -4.20
CA PRO A 120 -4.14 -4.47 -3.20
C PRO A 120 -2.75 -4.91 -3.65
N ALA A 121 -2.61 -5.82 -4.61
CA ALA A 121 -1.28 -6.16 -5.12
C ALA A 121 -0.72 -5.00 -5.96
N ASN A 122 -1.54 -4.35 -6.78
CA ASN A 122 -1.16 -3.16 -7.54
C ASN A 122 -0.85 -1.98 -6.63
N LEU A 123 -1.67 -1.72 -5.60
CA LEU A 123 -1.35 -0.69 -4.61
C LEU A 123 -0.01 -0.96 -3.91
N GLY A 124 0.26 -2.21 -3.54
CA GLY A 124 1.54 -2.58 -2.93
C GLY A 124 2.73 -2.37 -3.87
N ALA A 125 2.59 -2.72 -5.15
CA ALA A 125 3.61 -2.47 -6.16
C ALA A 125 3.84 -0.97 -6.37
N LEU A 126 2.79 -0.15 -6.40
CA LEU A 126 2.91 1.31 -6.45
C LEU A 126 3.66 1.86 -5.24
N LEU A 127 3.33 1.44 -4.02
CA LEU A 127 4.03 1.87 -2.80
C LEU A 127 5.53 1.60 -2.85
N ARG A 128 5.92 0.46 -3.42
CA ARG A 128 7.34 0.13 -3.64
C ARG A 128 8.00 1.07 -4.64
N CYS A 129 7.29 1.45 -5.71
CA CYS A 129 7.78 2.47 -6.64
C CYS A 129 7.84 3.86 -6.01
N CYS A 130 6.84 4.24 -5.20
CA CYS A 130 6.84 5.48 -4.44
C CYS A 130 8.06 5.58 -3.53
N GLU A 131 8.38 4.52 -2.79
CA GLU A 131 9.59 4.48 -1.97
C GLU A 131 10.87 4.58 -2.84
N ALA A 132 10.97 3.76 -3.88
CA ALA A 132 12.17 3.71 -4.74
C ALA A 132 12.47 5.04 -5.43
N PHE A 133 11.43 5.81 -5.77
CA PHE A 133 11.55 7.12 -6.41
C PHE A 133 11.31 8.28 -5.44
N ALA A 134 11.40 8.05 -4.13
CA ALA A 134 11.24 9.05 -3.07
C ALA A 134 10.05 9.99 -3.29
N VAL A 135 8.89 9.43 -3.63
CA VAL A 135 7.61 10.15 -3.64
C VAL A 135 7.37 10.67 -2.23
N LYS A 136 7.04 11.95 -2.10
CA LYS A 136 6.91 12.60 -0.80
C LYS A 136 5.77 12.01 0.01
N LYS A 137 4.63 11.79 -0.64
CA LYS A 137 3.46 11.13 -0.06
C LYS A 137 2.56 10.51 -1.12
N LEU A 138 1.90 9.43 -0.73
CA LEU A 138 0.82 8.81 -1.49
C LEU A 138 -0.53 9.22 -0.88
N ILE A 139 -1.39 9.82 -1.69
CA ILE A 139 -2.76 10.15 -1.32
C ILE A 139 -3.67 9.04 -1.86
N LEU A 140 -4.26 8.26 -0.96
CA LEU A 140 -5.21 7.22 -1.30
C LEU A 140 -6.60 7.84 -1.42
N LEU A 141 -7.13 7.87 -2.64
CA LEU A 141 -8.50 8.28 -2.91
C LEU A 141 -9.49 7.25 -2.38
N GLU A 142 -10.76 7.61 -2.24
CA GLU A 142 -11.80 6.77 -1.65
C GLU A 142 -11.94 5.38 -2.33
N GLU A 143 -11.66 5.32 -3.63
CA GLU A 143 -11.70 4.11 -4.45
C GLU A 143 -10.52 3.16 -4.18
N SER A 144 -9.45 3.64 -3.55
CA SER A 144 -8.30 2.82 -3.22
C SER A 144 -8.62 1.77 -2.16
N THR A 145 -7.97 0.62 -2.30
CA THR A 145 -7.95 -0.39 -1.24
C THR A 145 -7.07 0.04 -0.07
N HIS A 146 -7.12 -0.73 1.01
CA HIS A 146 -6.38 -0.41 2.24
C HIS A 146 -4.88 -0.74 2.09
N PRO A 147 -3.95 0.16 2.44
CA PRO A 147 -2.51 -0.05 2.24
C PRO A 147 -1.95 -1.18 3.11
N PHE A 148 -2.62 -1.47 4.23
CA PHE A 148 -2.26 -2.57 5.14
C PHE A 148 -2.97 -3.90 4.84
N HIS A 149 -3.67 -4.00 3.70
CA HIS A 149 -4.21 -5.29 3.24
C HIS A 149 -3.08 -6.31 3.05
N PRO A 150 -3.21 -7.59 3.46
CA PRO A 150 -2.10 -8.56 3.42
C PRO A 150 -1.43 -8.69 2.05
N LYS A 151 -2.21 -8.66 0.96
CA LYS A 151 -1.69 -8.64 -0.42
C LYS A 151 -0.85 -7.39 -0.73
N CYS A 152 -1.25 -6.22 -0.23
CA CYS A 152 -0.53 -4.95 -0.39
C CYS A 152 0.76 -4.93 0.43
N VAL A 153 0.69 -5.35 1.70
CA VAL A 153 1.85 -5.50 2.59
C VAL A 153 2.90 -6.41 1.96
N ARG A 154 2.47 -7.55 1.40
CA ARG A 154 3.36 -8.47 0.69
C ARG A 154 3.93 -7.88 -0.59
N ALA A 155 3.11 -7.31 -1.47
CA ALA A 155 3.56 -6.76 -2.76
C ALA A 155 4.48 -5.55 -2.59
N SER A 156 4.24 -4.72 -1.57
CA SER A 156 5.08 -3.58 -1.23
C SER A 156 6.40 -3.95 -0.55
N ALA A 157 6.61 -5.21 -0.12
CA ALA A 157 7.77 -5.59 0.70
C ALA A 157 7.99 -4.63 1.90
N GLY A 158 6.87 -4.27 2.55
CA GLY A 158 6.86 -3.37 3.72
C GLY A 158 6.96 -1.87 3.40
N SER A 159 7.05 -1.44 2.13
CA SER A 159 7.03 0.00 1.79
C SER A 159 5.75 0.69 2.27
N CYS A 160 4.64 -0.05 2.43
CA CYS A 160 3.39 0.46 3.01
C CYS A 160 3.54 1.07 4.42
N TYR A 161 4.59 0.71 5.15
CA TYR A 161 4.87 1.24 6.48
C TYR A 161 5.86 2.42 6.48
N ARG A 162 6.55 2.67 5.36
CA ARG A 162 7.64 3.66 5.26
C ARG A 162 7.27 4.86 4.40
N VAL A 163 6.42 4.66 3.40
CA VAL A 163 5.89 5.75 2.58
C VAL A 163 4.83 6.52 3.38
N PRO A 164 4.91 7.86 3.46
CA PRO A 164 3.83 8.66 4.05
C PRO A 164 2.53 8.52 3.24
N ILE A 165 1.42 8.25 3.93
CA ILE A 165 0.11 8.01 3.31
C ILE A 165 -0.94 8.91 3.95
N GLU A 166 -1.76 9.53 3.12
CA GLU A 166 -2.94 10.31 3.53
C GLU A 166 -4.20 9.79 2.82
N TRP A 167 -5.36 9.96 3.45
CA TRP A 167 -6.66 9.65 2.85
C TRP A 167 -7.23 10.87 2.13
N GLY A 168 -7.39 10.77 0.82
CA GLY A 168 -8.03 11.76 -0.03
C GLY A 168 -9.53 11.49 -0.25
N PRO A 169 -10.24 12.43 -0.89
CA PRO A 169 -11.63 12.23 -1.29
C PRO A 169 -11.74 11.25 -2.47
N SER A 170 -12.97 10.97 -2.94
CA SER A 170 -13.20 10.25 -4.19
C SER A 170 -12.51 10.94 -5.38
N ILE A 171 -12.03 10.14 -6.35
CA ILE A 171 -11.48 10.63 -7.62
C ILE A 171 -12.46 11.53 -8.38
N HIS A 172 -13.77 11.42 -8.13
CA HIS A 172 -14.78 12.26 -8.77
C HIS A 172 -14.89 13.66 -8.15
N GLN A 173 -14.33 13.89 -6.96
CA GLN A 173 -14.35 15.19 -6.27
C GLN A 173 -13.19 16.08 -6.71
N ASP A 174 -13.17 17.34 -6.26
CA ASP A 174 -12.06 18.25 -6.55
C ASP A 174 -10.77 17.82 -5.82
N LEU A 175 -9.69 17.63 -6.60
CA LEU A 175 -8.35 17.26 -6.12
C LEU A 175 -7.35 18.43 -6.27
N GLY A 176 -7.85 19.62 -6.65
CA GLY A 176 -7.00 20.76 -7.00
C GLY A 176 -6.22 20.53 -8.29
N THR A 177 -5.03 21.12 -8.37
CA THR A 177 -4.15 21.02 -9.55
C THR A 177 -3.28 19.78 -9.48
N PHE A 178 -3.22 19.05 -10.60
CA PHE A 178 -2.37 17.87 -10.78
C PHE A 178 -2.07 17.65 -12.28
N HIS A 179 -1.09 16.80 -12.55
CA HIS A 179 -0.85 16.21 -13.87
C HIS A 179 -1.44 14.81 -13.90
N ALA A 180 -2.18 14.47 -14.95
CA ALA A 180 -2.86 13.18 -15.05
C ALA A 180 -2.32 12.34 -16.20
N LEU A 181 -2.11 11.04 -15.98
CA LEU A 181 -1.71 10.13 -17.06
C LEU A 181 -2.92 9.74 -17.92
N ASP A 182 -2.88 10.08 -19.21
CA ASP A 182 -3.91 9.78 -20.20
C ASP A 182 -3.33 9.70 -21.63
N GLN A 183 -3.88 8.84 -22.48
CA GLN A 183 -3.41 8.70 -23.86
C GLN A 183 -3.69 9.91 -24.76
N SER A 184 -4.66 10.75 -24.40
CA SER A 184 -4.98 11.99 -25.11
C SER A 184 -4.10 13.17 -24.72
N GLY A 185 -3.18 12.98 -23.76
CA GLY A 185 -2.31 14.03 -23.24
C GLY A 185 -1.09 14.36 -24.09
N GLU A 186 -0.35 15.36 -23.64
CA GLU A 186 0.93 15.75 -24.22
C GLU A 186 2.01 14.70 -23.92
N SER A 187 2.96 14.52 -24.83
CA SER A 187 4.02 13.52 -24.67
C SER A 187 4.86 13.79 -23.42
N LEU A 188 4.94 12.81 -22.53
CA LEU A 188 5.74 12.85 -21.31
C LEU A 188 7.23 13.08 -21.61
N SER A 189 7.77 12.59 -22.74
CA SER A 189 9.19 12.68 -23.06
C SER A 189 9.76 14.09 -23.12
N GLY A 190 8.91 15.09 -23.42
CA GLY A 190 9.30 16.50 -23.48
C GLY A 190 8.75 17.34 -22.31
N PHE A 191 8.06 16.70 -21.36
CA PHE A 191 7.39 17.39 -20.29
C PHE A 191 8.36 17.80 -19.18
N SER A 192 8.36 19.09 -18.82
CA SER A 192 9.12 19.60 -17.69
C SER A 192 8.28 19.54 -16.42
N TRP A 193 8.68 18.70 -15.48
CA TRP A 193 7.99 18.59 -14.19
C TRP A 193 8.25 19.83 -13.34
N PRO A 194 7.25 20.32 -12.58
CA PRO A 194 7.54 21.18 -11.45
C PRO A 194 8.23 20.38 -10.33
N GLU A 195 9.09 21.02 -9.55
CA GLU A 195 9.78 20.38 -8.41
C GLU A 195 8.76 19.88 -7.38
N ASN A 196 7.76 20.70 -7.10
CA ASN A 196 6.62 20.39 -6.26
C ASN A 196 5.39 20.18 -7.15
N GLY A 197 4.85 18.97 -7.18
CA GLY A 197 3.81 18.61 -8.12
C GLY A 197 2.97 17.44 -7.64
N ARG A 198 1.84 17.24 -8.31
CA ARG A 198 0.92 16.14 -8.05
C ARG A 198 0.73 15.32 -9.31
N LEU A 199 0.77 14.00 -9.16
CA LEU A 199 0.49 13.05 -10.22
C LEU A 199 -0.80 12.29 -9.90
N LEU A 200 -1.71 12.21 -10.87
CA LEU A 200 -2.88 11.35 -10.86
C LEU A 200 -2.77 10.33 -11.99
N PHE A 201 -3.22 9.11 -11.76
CA PHE A 201 -3.55 8.17 -12.83
C PHE A 201 -4.95 7.61 -12.57
N GLY A 202 -5.62 7.23 -13.65
CA GLY A 202 -7.02 6.81 -13.60
C GLY A 202 -7.26 5.52 -12.81
N GLU A 203 -8.53 5.26 -12.55
CA GLU A 203 -9.00 3.98 -12.02
C GLU A 203 -8.66 2.83 -12.98
N GLU A 204 -8.38 1.65 -12.42
CA GLU A 204 -8.18 0.45 -13.23
C GLU A 204 -9.43 0.13 -14.06
N GLY A 205 -9.26 -0.05 -15.36
CA GLY A 205 -10.34 -0.36 -16.31
C GLY A 205 -11.24 0.82 -16.68
N LYS A 206 -11.49 1.77 -15.78
CA LYS A 206 -12.34 2.95 -16.06
C LYS A 206 -11.55 4.17 -16.55
N GLY A 207 -10.25 4.26 -16.24
CA GLY A 207 -9.43 5.42 -16.58
C GLY A 207 -9.77 6.66 -15.76
N LEU A 208 -9.51 7.84 -16.32
CA LEU A 208 -9.80 9.12 -15.67
C LEU A 208 -11.28 9.50 -15.85
N PRO A 209 -11.96 9.99 -14.80
CA PRO A 209 -13.29 10.59 -14.94
C PRO A 209 -13.27 11.83 -15.85
N ASP A 210 -14.38 12.09 -16.55
CA ASP A 210 -14.45 13.18 -17.54
C ASP A 210 -14.16 14.57 -16.95
N ASN A 211 -14.54 14.80 -15.69
CA ASN A 211 -14.25 16.06 -14.98
C ASN A 211 -12.76 16.27 -14.67
N LYS A 212 -11.88 15.32 -15.01
CA LYS A 212 -10.42 15.41 -14.89
C LYS A 212 -9.71 15.68 -16.21
N ARG A 213 -10.41 15.56 -17.35
CA ARG A 213 -9.81 15.74 -18.68
C ARG A 213 -9.41 17.19 -19.00
N ASN A 214 -9.89 18.15 -18.21
CA ASN A 214 -9.53 19.58 -18.36
C ASN A 214 -8.20 19.95 -17.68
N GLN A 215 -7.51 18.99 -17.07
CA GLN A 215 -6.22 19.20 -16.39
C GLN A 215 -5.05 19.00 -17.36
N SER A 216 -3.83 19.17 -16.88
CA SER A 216 -2.64 18.83 -17.66
C SER A 216 -2.56 17.31 -17.82
N LEU A 217 -2.92 16.82 -19.02
CA LEU A 217 -2.85 15.40 -19.37
C LEU A 217 -1.49 15.07 -19.97
N LEU A 218 -0.89 13.98 -19.51
CA LEU A 218 0.40 13.48 -19.95
C LEU A 218 0.27 12.07 -20.52
N ARG A 219 0.77 11.87 -21.72
CA ARG A 219 0.81 10.58 -22.42
C ARG A 219 2.20 9.98 -22.33
N ILE A 220 2.29 8.68 -22.02
CA ILE A 220 3.52 7.90 -22.19
C ILE A 220 3.61 7.45 -23.65
N PRO A 221 4.66 7.83 -24.41
CA PRO A 221 4.82 7.36 -25.78
C PRO A 221 4.98 5.84 -25.84
N MET A 222 4.20 5.20 -26.70
CA MET A 222 4.17 3.75 -26.87
C MET A 222 3.74 3.42 -28.30
N GLN A 223 3.88 2.15 -28.70
CA GLN A 223 3.43 1.66 -30.00
C GLN A 223 1.90 1.83 -30.14
N ASP A 224 1.44 2.28 -31.30
CA ASP A 224 0.02 2.61 -31.56
C ASP A 224 -0.91 1.38 -31.48
N SER A 225 -0.36 0.17 -31.58
CA SER A 225 -1.13 -1.08 -31.47
C SER A 225 -1.57 -1.41 -30.04
N LEU A 226 -1.04 -0.71 -29.03
CA LEU A 226 -1.41 -0.89 -27.64
C LEU A 226 -2.32 0.27 -27.22
N GLU A 227 -3.37 0.01 -26.45
CA GLU A 227 -4.29 1.06 -26.01
C GLU A 227 -3.93 1.63 -24.63
N SER A 228 -3.34 0.82 -23.76
CA SER A 228 -2.98 1.24 -22.41
C SER A 228 -1.89 0.37 -21.78
N LEU A 229 -1.27 0.91 -20.73
CA LEU A 229 -0.40 0.18 -19.82
C LEU A 229 -1.15 -0.13 -18.52
N ASN A 230 -0.66 -1.12 -17.77
CA ASN A 230 -1.06 -1.26 -16.37
C ASN A 230 -0.77 0.05 -15.61
N ALA A 231 -1.70 0.46 -14.73
CA ALA A 231 -1.62 1.72 -14.01
C ALA A 231 -0.32 1.89 -13.20
N VAL A 232 0.17 0.82 -12.54
CA VAL A 232 1.41 0.85 -11.77
C VAL A 232 2.62 0.99 -12.69
N SER A 233 2.61 0.34 -13.86
CA SER A 233 3.67 0.49 -14.86
C SER A 233 3.72 1.92 -15.39
N ALA A 234 2.57 2.50 -15.73
CA ALA A 234 2.47 3.88 -16.18
C ALA A 234 2.96 4.86 -15.10
N ALA A 235 2.50 4.68 -13.85
CA ALA A 235 2.97 5.47 -12.72
C ALA A 235 4.48 5.36 -12.56
N SER A 236 5.05 4.16 -12.59
CA SER A 236 6.50 3.92 -12.45
C SER A 236 7.32 4.66 -13.50
N ILE A 237 6.86 4.70 -14.75
CA ILE A 237 7.52 5.44 -15.84
C ILE A 237 7.48 6.95 -15.55
N ALA A 238 6.34 7.48 -15.11
CA ALA A 238 6.20 8.89 -14.76
C ALA A 238 7.07 9.27 -13.55
N LEU A 239 7.11 8.44 -12.51
CA LEU A 239 7.96 8.63 -11.33
C LEU A 239 9.46 8.63 -11.69
N PHE A 240 9.88 7.68 -12.54
CA PHE A 240 11.26 7.64 -13.03
C PHE A 240 11.60 8.88 -13.86
N HIS A 241 10.69 9.30 -14.75
CA HIS A 241 10.89 10.50 -15.56
C HIS A 241 11.02 11.77 -14.71
N TYR A 242 10.21 11.92 -13.65
CA TYR A 242 10.38 12.99 -12.66
C TYR A 242 11.79 12.96 -12.04
N ARG A 243 12.29 11.77 -11.67
CA ARG A 243 13.62 11.62 -11.06
C ARG A 243 14.79 11.86 -12.01
N LEU A 244 14.60 11.76 -13.33
CA LEU A 244 15.60 12.22 -14.30
C LEU A 244 15.81 13.74 -14.22
N GLN A 245 14.80 14.49 -13.81
CA GLN A 245 14.86 15.96 -13.67
C GLN A 245 15.24 16.38 -12.24
N TYR A 246 14.86 15.58 -11.24
CA TYR A 246 15.15 15.81 -9.82
C TYR A 246 15.82 14.58 -9.17
N PRO A 247 17.12 14.33 -9.41
CA PRO A 247 17.84 13.18 -8.85
C PRO A 247 17.80 13.13 -7.30
N LEU A 248 18.00 11.92 -6.74
CA LEU A 248 18.02 11.66 -5.29
C LEU A 248 19.23 12.28 -4.58
#